data_AF-A0A8H5DEZ4-F1
#
_entry.id   AF-A0A8H5DEZ4-F1
#
_cell.length_a   1.000
_cell.length_b   1.000
_cell.length_c   1.000
_cell.angle_alpha   90.00
_cell.angle_beta   90.00
_cell.angle_gamma   90.00
#
_symmetry.space_group_name_H-M   'P 1'
#
loop_
_entity.id
_entity.type
_entity.pdbx_description
1 polymer ?
#
loop_
_entity_poly.entity_id
_entity_poly.type
_entity_poly.pdbx_seq_one_letter_code
_entity_poly.pdbx_strand_id
1 'polypeptide(L)'
;MREAGFSDMVVKTWKVPVGGWPRDKKLKQVGLYNGAFIDQSIDAFAIFPVGEILGWSREQVTVLVSEMRKALRDPRALPYFTVHMAYGRKGENVAAATETPGA
;
A
#
# COMPACT_ATOMS: atom_id res chain seq x y z
N MET A 1 14.15 3.32 -11.17
CA MET A 1 14.67 4.50 -10.44
C MET A 1 15.99 4.99 -11.02
N ARG A 2 17.07 4.19 -11.03
CA ARG A 2 18.35 4.61 -11.66
C ARG A 2 18.22 4.90 -13.15
N GLU A 3 17.61 3.99 -13.92
CA GLU A 3 17.35 4.17 -15.35
C GLU A 3 16.43 5.35 -15.66
N ALA A 4 15.63 5.79 -14.68
CA ALA A 4 14.77 6.95 -14.78
C ALA A 4 15.47 8.28 -14.41
N GLY A 5 16.81 8.27 -14.24
CA GLY A 5 17.63 9.46 -13.99
C GLY A 5 17.65 9.95 -12.54
N PHE A 6 17.26 9.11 -11.58
CA PHE A 6 17.33 9.45 -10.15
C PHE A 6 18.71 9.08 -9.56
N SER A 7 19.35 10.03 -8.90
CA SER A 7 20.54 9.84 -8.06
C SER A 7 20.16 9.79 -6.57
N ASP A 8 21.13 9.51 -5.71
CA ASP A 8 20.99 9.61 -4.24
C ASP A 8 19.79 8.81 -3.69
N MET A 9 19.60 7.58 -4.18
CA MET A 9 18.45 6.76 -3.83
C MET A 9 18.50 6.30 -2.37
N VAL A 10 17.39 6.50 -1.66
CA VAL A 10 17.15 5.99 -0.32
C VAL A 10 15.95 5.05 -0.36
N VAL A 11 16.14 3.84 0.15
CA VAL A 11 15.05 2.87 0.34
C VAL A 11 14.89 2.64 1.83
N LYS A 12 13.66 2.81 2.32
CA LYS A 12 13.28 2.52 3.69
C LYS A 12 12.13 1.52 3.67
N THR A 13 12.18 0.56 4.58
CA THR A 13 11.16 -0.48 4.72
C THR A 13 10.70 -0.52 6.16
N TRP A 14 9.39 -0.58 6.39
CA TRP A 14 8.83 -0.69 7.72
C TRP A 14 7.58 -1.58 7.72
N LYS A 15 7.32 -2.19 8.88
CA LYS A 15 6.07 -2.91 9.13
C LYS A 15 5.03 -1.92 9.63
N VAL A 16 3.97 -1.72 8.86
CA VAL A 16 2.80 -0.93 9.27
C VAL A 16 1.77 -1.88 9.87
N PRO A 17 1.53 -1.85 11.19
CA PRO A 17 0.54 -2.72 11.83
C PRO A 17 -0.88 -2.41 11.32
N VAL A 18 -1.75 -3.40 11.41
CA VAL A 18 -3.20 -3.28 11.21
C VAL A 18 -3.84 -3.67 12.55
N GLY A 19 -4.48 -2.71 13.22
CA GLY A 19 -5.04 -2.88 14.57
C GLY A 19 -4.12 -2.47 15.72
N GLY A 20 -4.65 -2.52 16.94
CA GLY A 20 -4.02 -1.97 18.15
C GLY A 20 -3.11 -2.92 18.93
N TRP A 21 -2.60 -3.98 18.29
CA TRP A 21 -1.77 -5.01 18.92
C TRP A 21 -0.32 -4.60 19.29
N PRO A 22 0.34 -3.62 18.64
CA PRO A 22 1.70 -3.24 19.03
C PRO A 22 1.76 -2.70 20.47
N ARG A 23 2.84 -3.01 21.18
CA ARG A 23 3.12 -2.45 22.52
C ARG A 23 3.61 -1.01 22.47
N ASP A 24 4.36 -0.68 21.42
CA ASP A 24 4.84 0.69 21.20
C ASP A 24 3.64 1.64 20.97
N LYS A 25 3.61 2.76 21.69
CA LYS A 25 2.46 3.68 21.68
C LYS A 25 2.23 4.29 20.30
N LYS A 26 3.30 4.63 19.57
CA LYS A 26 3.21 5.24 18.24
C LYS A 26 2.72 4.22 17.22
N LEU A 27 3.30 3.02 17.21
CA LEU A 27 2.88 1.94 16.31
C LEU A 27 1.46 1.48 16.60
N LYS A 28 1.03 1.47 17.87
CA LYS A 28 -0.36 1.19 18.24
C LYS A 28 -1.32 2.20 17.62
N GLN A 29 -1.01 3.50 17.72
CA GLN A 29 -1.84 4.55 17.13
C GLN A 29 -1.88 4.44 15.61
N VAL A 30 -0.73 4.24 14.95
CA VAL A 30 -0.66 3.98 13.50
C VAL A 30 -1.51 2.77 13.12
N GLY A 31 -1.40 1.68 13.88
CA GLY A 31 -2.15 0.45 13.65
C GLY A 31 -3.65 0.62 13.80
N LEU A 32 -4.12 1.42 14.75
CA LEU A 32 -5.54 1.74 14.90
C LEU A 32 -6.08 2.52 13.69
N TYR A 33 -5.36 3.53 13.22
CA TYR A 33 -5.75 4.28 12.01
C TYR A 33 -5.76 3.39 10.77
N ASN A 34 -4.70 2.59 10.58
CA ASN A 34 -4.61 1.67 9.45
C ASN A 34 -5.69 0.58 9.53
N GLY A 35 -5.99 0.07 10.73
CA GLY A 35 -7.07 -0.87 10.97
C GLY A 35 -8.43 -0.30 10.56
N ALA A 36 -8.74 0.94 10.94
CA ALA A 36 -9.96 1.62 10.54
C ALA A 36 -10.03 1.84 9.02
N PHE A 37 -8.91 2.25 8.40
CA PHE A 37 -8.82 2.41 6.95
C PHE A 37 -9.13 1.11 6.20
N ILE A 38 -8.51 0.00 6.60
CA ILE A 38 -8.75 -1.30 5.96
C ILE A 38 -10.18 -1.77 6.20
N ASP A 39 -10.71 -1.66 7.44
CA ASP A 39 -12.08 -2.10 7.75
C ASP A 39 -13.14 -1.35 6.92
N GLN A 40 -12.90 -0.08 6.58
CA GLN A 40 -13.80 0.70 5.71
C GLN A 40 -13.60 0.41 4.21
N SER A 41 -12.42 -0.03 3.81
CA SER A 41 -12.06 -0.23 2.40
C SER A 41 -12.19 -1.67 1.91
N ILE A 42 -12.32 -2.63 2.84
CA ILE A 42 -12.23 -4.06 2.55
C ILE A 42 -13.27 -4.56 1.54
N ASP A 43 -14.48 -4.02 1.59
CA ASP A 43 -15.55 -4.33 0.64
C ASP A 43 -15.13 -3.94 -0.80
N ALA A 44 -14.54 -2.76 -0.98
CA ALA A 44 -14.09 -2.29 -2.28
C ALA A 44 -12.92 -3.11 -2.86
N PHE A 45 -12.05 -3.64 -2.00
CA PHE A 45 -10.94 -4.51 -2.43
C PHE A 45 -11.41 -5.87 -2.95
N ALA A 46 -12.60 -6.33 -2.56
CA ALA A 46 -13.15 -7.61 -3.02
C ALA A 46 -14.14 -7.44 -4.18
N ILE A 47 -15.00 -6.42 -4.16
CA ILE A 47 -16.11 -6.28 -5.13
C ILE A 47 -15.63 -6.28 -6.58
N PHE A 48 -14.71 -5.40 -6.95
CA PHE A 48 -14.29 -5.30 -8.35
C PHE A 48 -13.39 -6.48 -8.77
N PRO A 49 -12.31 -6.82 -8.04
CA PRO A 49 -11.43 -7.91 -8.47
C PRO A 49 -12.11 -9.28 -8.41
N VAL A 50 -12.90 -9.57 -7.37
CA VAL A 50 -13.50 -10.91 -7.20
C VAL A 50 -14.83 -11.02 -7.94
N GLY A 51 -15.66 -9.97 -7.89
CA GLY A 51 -16.93 -9.96 -8.60
C GLY A 51 -16.74 -9.82 -10.11
N GLU A 52 -16.12 -8.72 -10.57
CA GLU A 52 -16.08 -8.38 -12.00
C GLU A 52 -14.98 -9.14 -12.75
N ILE A 53 -13.77 -9.27 -12.19
CA ILE A 53 -12.66 -9.94 -12.88
C ILE A 53 -12.74 -11.46 -12.76
N LEU A 54 -13.04 -11.99 -11.56
CA LEU A 54 -13.12 -13.43 -11.32
C LEU A 54 -14.54 -14.02 -11.49
N GLY A 55 -15.55 -13.18 -11.73
CA GLY A 55 -16.90 -13.61 -12.08
C GLY A 55 -17.71 -14.19 -10.92
N TRP A 56 -17.35 -13.90 -9.67
CA TRP A 56 -18.12 -14.39 -8.52
C TRP A 56 -19.45 -13.65 -8.38
N SER A 57 -20.47 -14.35 -7.88
CA SER A 57 -21.74 -13.71 -7.56
C SER A 57 -21.56 -12.69 -6.42
N ARG A 58 -22.44 -11.69 -6.38
CA ARG A 58 -22.43 -10.66 -5.32
C ARG A 58 -22.57 -11.27 -3.92
N GLU A 59 -23.36 -12.33 -3.80
CA GLU A 59 -23.56 -13.08 -2.55
C GLU A 59 -22.25 -13.76 -2.12
N GLN A 60 -21.54 -14.41 -3.05
CA GLN A 60 -20.25 -15.04 -2.76
C GLN A 60 -19.20 -14.00 -2.32
N VAL A 61 -19.14 -12.85 -2.99
CA VAL A 61 -18.25 -11.75 -2.60
C VAL A 61 -18.62 -11.20 -1.21
N THR A 62 -19.91 -11.05 -0.92
CA THR A 62 -20.37 -10.55 0.39
C THR A 62 -19.96 -11.51 1.52
N VAL A 63 -20.08 -12.82 1.30
CA VAL A 63 -19.60 -13.84 2.24
C VAL A 63 -18.09 -13.75 2.42
N LEU A 64 -17.34 -13.63 1.31
CA LEU A 64 -15.88 -13.48 1.36
C LEU A 64 -15.48 -12.26 2.21
N VAL A 65 -16.09 -11.10 1.99
CA VAL A 65 -15.76 -9.89 2.75
C VAL A 65 -16.09 -10.04 4.24
N SER A 66 -17.18 -10.72 4.57
CA SER A 66 -17.51 -11.06 5.97
C SER A 66 -16.39 -11.87 6.63
N GLU A 67 -15.88 -12.89 5.96
CA GLU A 67 -14.76 -13.70 6.46
C GLU A 67 -13.45 -12.91 6.54
N MET A 68 -13.16 -12.07 5.55
CA MET A 68 -11.99 -11.18 5.59
C MET A 68 -12.05 -10.22 6.79
N ARG A 69 -13.23 -9.66 7.08
CA ARG A 69 -13.44 -8.75 8.22
C ARG A 69 -13.29 -9.48 9.55
N LYS A 70 -13.74 -10.73 9.66
CA LYS A 70 -13.49 -11.59 10.83
C LYS A 70 -11.99 -11.83 11.02
N ALA A 71 -11.27 -12.18 9.96
CA ALA A 71 -9.83 -12.44 10.02
C ALA A 71 -9.03 -11.20 10.45
N LEU A 72 -9.36 -10.00 9.95
CA LEU A 72 -8.70 -8.76 10.36
C LEU A 72 -8.92 -8.39 11.83
N ARG A 73 -10.07 -8.79 12.39
CA ARG A 73 -10.44 -8.52 13.78
C ARG A 73 -9.92 -9.59 14.74
N ASP A 74 -9.34 -10.68 14.27
CA ASP A 74 -8.71 -11.68 15.15
C ASP A 74 -7.44 -11.09 15.80
N PRO A 75 -7.41 -10.88 17.12
CA PRO A 75 -6.27 -10.30 17.81
C PRO A 75 -5.01 -11.15 17.74
N ARG A 76 -5.11 -12.44 17.38
CA ARG A 76 -3.97 -13.36 17.25
C ARG A 76 -3.29 -13.28 15.88
N ALA A 77 -3.96 -12.72 14.87
CA ALA A 77 -3.41 -12.63 13.52
C ALA A 77 -2.25 -11.63 13.42
N LEU A 78 -2.18 -10.66 14.35
CA LEU A 78 -1.16 -9.60 14.41
C LEU A 78 -0.83 -8.99 13.02
N PRO A 79 -1.84 -8.60 12.21
CA PRO A 79 -1.61 -8.28 10.81
C PRO A 79 -0.77 -7.01 10.64
N TYR A 80 0.02 -6.98 9.58
CA TYR A 80 0.82 -5.82 9.17
C TYR A 80 1.07 -5.82 7.66
N PHE A 81 1.31 -4.64 7.10
CA PHE A 81 1.86 -4.48 5.74
C PHE A 81 3.35 -4.19 5.81
N THR A 82 4.12 -4.78 4.91
CA THR A 82 5.49 -4.32 4.64
C THR A 82 5.41 -3.18 3.63
N VAL A 83 5.70 -1.97 4.09
CA VAL A 83 5.70 -0.78 3.24
C VAL A 83 7.13 -0.46 2.86
N HIS A 84 7.35 -0.37 1.55
CA HIS A 84 8.61 0.05 0.96
C HIS A 84 8.45 1.48 0.46
N MET A 85 9.28 2.40 0.96
CA MET A 85 9.39 3.75 0.44
C MET A 85 10.76 3.92 -0.21
N ALA A 86 10.75 4.16 -1.51
CA ALA A 86 11.93 4.50 -2.27
C ALA A 86 11.80 5.94 -2.77
N TYR A 87 12.81 6.76 -2.50
CA TYR A 87 12.89 8.12 -3.04
C TYR A 87 14.33 8.42 -3.44
N GLY A 88 14.51 9.37 -4.36
CA GLY A 88 15.82 9.79 -4.85
C GLY A 88 15.70 11.19 -5.45
N ARG A 89 16.85 11.83 -5.71
CA ARG A 89 16.89 13.15 -6.33
C ARG A 89 16.91 12.99 -7.85
N LYS A 90 16.00 13.66 -8.55
CA LYS A 90 16.07 13.76 -10.01
C LYS A 90 17.06 14.89 -10.35
N GLY A 91 18.03 14.63 -11.22
CA GLY A 91 18.93 15.68 -11.70
C GLY A 91 18.18 16.72 -12.55
N GLU A 92 18.54 18.00 -12.46
CA GLU A 92 17.87 19.09 -13.21
C GLU A 92 18.19 19.12 -14.72
N ASN A 93 19.14 18.32 -15.22
CA ASN A 93 19.54 18.36 -16.62
C ASN A 93 19.20 17.07 -17.38
N VAL A 94 17.98 17.01 -17.94
CA VAL A 94 17.66 16.11 -19.08
C VAL A 94 16.84 16.85 -20.16
N ALA A 95 16.87 18.20 -20.19
CA ALA A 95 16.11 18.97 -21.18
C ALA A 95 16.89 20.12 -21.85
N ALA A 96 18.22 20.06 -21.90
CA ALA A 96 19.05 21.10 -22.54
C ALA A 96 20.20 20.53 -23.38
N ALA A 97 19.97 19.42 -24.08
CA ALA A 97 20.98 18.85 -24.98
C ALA A 97 20.36 18.32 -26.28
N THR A 98 19.57 19.16 -26.96
CA THR A 98 19.34 19.07 -28.42
C THR A 98 18.94 20.45 -28.94
N GLU A 99 19.84 21.43 -28.84
CA GLU A 99 19.88 22.53 -29.80
C GLU A 99 21.31 22.62 -30.31
N THR A 100 21.53 22.04 -31.48
CA THR A 100 22.77 22.21 -32.25
C THR A 100 22.75 23.62 -32.84
N PRO A 101 23.71 24.52 -32.53
CA PRO A 101 23.86 25.77 -33.26
C PRO A 101 24.43 25.47 -34.65
N GLY A 102 23.85 26.11 -35.66
CA GLY A 102 24.14 25.86 -37.07
C GLY A 102 25.61 25.99 -37.47
N ALA A 103 25.94 25.25 -38.51
CA ALA A 103 26.94 25.55 -39.52
C ALA A 103 26.33 25.22 -40.89
#